data_AF-A0A9D7F9S5-F1
#
_entry.id   AF-A0A9D7F9S5-F1
#
_cell.length_a   1.000
_cell.length_b   1.000
_cell.length_c   1.000
_cell.angle_alpha   90.00
_cell.angle_beta   90.00
_cell.angle_gamma   90.00
#
_symmetry.space_group_name_H-M   'P 1'
#
loop_
_entity.id
_entity.type
_entity.pdbx_description
1 polymer ?
#
loop_
_entity_poly.entity_id
_entity_poly.type
_entity_poly.pdbx_seq_one_letter_code
_entity_poly.pdbx_strand_id
1 'polypeptide(L)'
;MYKASKLAAKKKRWDPAAEPEGPAAKQDIGLMPPAPGVQASAPVQRTEEGADAQREAKLSSAITWASTAKIGKLSIRQLQKTLGVAETDVYDTETAGAVLDKQVSWGLKDADGRAGKTTFSRLGLVFTKEYTASTYNQEFWGQFLDEQGGVRPAFSGGISVAVYPHYKDQSNNNKEFLRQADPWAKRHQAVGVDESGGLKMNIPIPIKSTGEVIEKVNSITEGISNMLIENFFLKMGGQFEGSAGKIKNLGIFAHGMPYGLALEENDDYALLSQDRGTNRQSNVESFVQGLSGSLASGVNVQLFSCNTGREYNAKKPLEKEKYEHWQVSAKGGENSFGALLAEQLGQDATVYSHLTAGHTTRNFAAVVFGNEAGDSNGTHIFNLLYPDEFMTAEVDRLFPTLDTPSKEKAKALILKQMARHFKNTTSKEVSEVDPDFKGTSTNMGAEMFTDLARSKTLFQEHWKNKWLAAADNMKALKAAMKKAGLL
;
A
#
# COMPACT_ATOMS: atom_id res chain seq x y z
N MET A 1 32.65 -11.13 -8.71
CA MET A 1 32.71 -12.43 -9.41
C MET A 1 31.78 -13.42 -8.72
N TYR A 2 30.56 -13.61 -9.21
CA TYR A 2 29.61 -14.57 -8.64
C TYR A 2 29.47 -15.79 -9.57
N LYS A 3 29.83 -16.97 -9.06
CA LYS A 3 29.60 -18.27 -9.72
C LYS A 3 28.11 -18.64 -9.57
N ALA A 4 27.44 -18.82 -10.69
CA ALA A 4 26.08 -19.33 -10.77
C ALA A 4 26.06 -20.86 -10.60
N SER A 5 25.33 -21.38 -9.62
CA SER A 5 24.94 -22.79 -9.56
C SER A 5 23.64 -22.99 -10.33
N LYS A 6 23.70 -23.82 -11.38
CA LYS A 6 22.55 -24.26 -12.16
C LYS A 6 21.79 -25.34 -11.40
N LEU A 7 20.52 -25.10 -11.09
CA LEU A 7 19.55 -26.15 -10.78
C LEU A 7 18.56 -26.25 -11.95
N ALA A 8 18.65 -27.36 -12.67
CA ALA A 8 17.80 -27.68 -13.81
C ALA A 8 16.45 -28.21 -13.31
N ALA A 9 15.40 -27.38 -13.40
CA ALA A 9 14.03 -27.84 -13.26
C ALA A 9 13.51 -28.31 -14.63
N LYS A 10 13.23 -29.61 -14.75
CA LYS A 10 12.52 -30.21 -15.90
C LYS A 10 11.12 -29.57 -16.01
N LYS A 11 10.89 -28.77 -17.05
CA LYS A 11 9.56 -28.33 -17.46
C LYS A 11 8.80 -29.53 -18.04
N LYS A 12 7.75 -29.99 -17.35
CA LYS A 12 6.72 -30.83 -17.96
C LYS A 12 5.71 -29.87 -18.59
N ARG A 13 5.68 -29.84 -19.92
CA ARG A 13 4.74 -29.06 -20.74
C ARG A 13 3.35 -29.69 -20.55
N TRP A 14 2.37 -28.90 -20.12
CA TRP A 14 0.96 -29.29 -20.15
C TRP A 14 0.42 -28.95 -21.54
N ASP A 15 -0.14 -29.95 -22.21
CA ASP A 15 -0.70 -29.88 -23.56
C ASP A 15 -2.22 -30.09 -23.44
N PRO A 16 -3.07 -29.10 -23.78
CA PRO A 16 -4.51 -29.16 -23.52
C PRO A 16 -5.32 -29.87 -24.61
N ALA A 17 -4.70 -30.72 -25.44
CA ALA A 17 -5.37 -31.41 -26.54
C ALA A 17 -5.07 -32.92 -26.57
N ALA A 18 -5.52 -33.65 -25.54
CA ALA A 18 -5.54 -35.11 -25.56
C ALA A 18 -6.69 -35.65 -24.68
N GLU A 19 -7.90 -35.68 -25.24
CA GLU A 19 -8.92 -36.63 -24.79
C GLU A 19 -8.58 -38.02 -25.36
N PRO A 20 -8.56 -39.08 -24.54
CA PRO A 20 -8.63 -40.43 -25.08
C PRO A 20 -10.09 -40.89 -25.09
N GLU A 21 -10.64 -41.04 -26.30
CA GLU A 21 -11.78 -41.92 -26.53
C GLU A 21 -11.39 -43.35 -26.13
N GLY A 22 -12.12 -43.91 -25.16
CA GLY A 22 -11.99 -45.30 -24.72
C GLY A 22 -13.18 -46.15 -25.20
N PRO A 23 -12.97 -47.43 -25.54
CA PRO A 23 -13.91 -48.22 -26.33
C PRO A 23 -15.09 -48.75 -25.53
N ALA A 24 -16.24 -48.81 -26.18
CA ALA A 24 -17.45 -49.46 -25.70
C ALA A 24 -17.24 -50.99 -25.58
N ALA A 25 -17.21 -51.49 -24.35
CA ALA A 25 -17.31 -52.91 -24.05
C ALA A 25 -18.72 -53.21 -23.50
N LYS A 26 -19.51 -53.98 -24.26
CA LYS A 26 -20.74 -54.62 -23.78
C LYS A 26 -20.35 -55.67 -22.73
N GLN A 27 -20.82 -55.52 -21.51
CA GLN A 27 -20.85 -56.60 -20.51
C GLN A 27 -22.30 -56.92 -20.17
N ASP A 28 -22.65 -58.18 -20.40
CA ASP A 28 -23.88 -58.82 -19.94
C ASP A 28 -23.99 -58.72 -18.42
N ILE A 29 -25.08 -58.12 -17.95
CA ILE A 29 -25.42 -58.07 -16.52
C ILE A 29 -26.39 -59.22 -16.26
N GLY A 30 -25.86 -60.32 -15.71
CA GLY A 30 -26.66 -61.41 -15.17
C GLY A 30 -27.53 -60.90 -14.01
N LEU A 31 -28.81 -61.27 -14.05
CA LEU A 31 -29.81 -61.03 -13.00
C LEU A 31 -29.35 -61.65 -11.66
N MET A 32 -28.97 -60.81 -10.69
CA MET A 32 -28.95 -61.20 -9.28
C MET A 32 -30.35 -61.02 -8.66
N PRO A 33 -30.79 -61.92 -7.77
CA PRO A 33 -32.06 -61.77 -7.05
C PRO A 33 -31.99 -60.59 -6.05
N PRO A 34 -33.14 -59.98 -5.72
CA PRO A 34 -33.18 -58.78 -4.87
C PRO A 34 -32.75 -59.10 -3.44
N ALA A 35 -31.93 -58.21 -2.87
CA ALA A 35 -31.58 -58.22 -1.46
C ALA A 35 -32.85 -57.97 -0.58
N PRO A 36 -32.96 -58.60 0.60
CA PRO A 36 -34.09 -58.37 1.50
C PRO A 36 -33.98 -57.00 2.16
N GLY A 37 -35.03 -56.18 1.98
CA GLY A 37 -35.51 -55.21 2.96
C GLY A 37 -34.52 -54.16 3.48
N VAL A 38 -34.25 -53.11 2.71
CA VAL A 38 -33.86 -51.82 3.30
C VAL A 38 -35.14 -51.18 3.83
N GLN A 39 -35.37 -51.28 5.14
CA GLN A 39 -36.35 -50.44 5.83
C GLN A 39 -35.97 -48.98 5.59
N ALA A 40 -36.83 -48.25 4.88
CA ALA A 40 -36.75 -46.80 4.81
C ALA A 40 -36.90 -46.26 6.23
N SER A 41 -35.81 -45.76 6.81
CA SER A 41 -35.86 -44.98 8.03
C SER A 41 -36.83 -43.82 7.81
N ALA A 42 -37.85 -43.72 8.66
CA ALA A 42 -38.80 -42.62 8.63
C ALA A 42 -38.06 -41.27 8.63
N PRO A 43 -38.52 -40.27 7.85
CA PRO A 43 -37.92 -38.94 7.87
C PRO A 43 -38.01 -38.41 9.31
N VAL A 44 -36.86 -38.19 9.94
CA VAL A 44 -36.78 -37.54 11.24
C VAL A 44 -37.31 -36.12 11.04
N GLN A 45 -38.57 -35.90 11.43
CA GLN A 45 -39.14 -34.56 11.55
C GLN A 45 -38.34 -33.83 12.62
N ARG A 46 -37.37 -32.99 12.22
CA ARG A 46 -36.81 -31.99 13.12
C ARG A 46 -37.94 -31.02 13.43
N THR A 47 -38.39 -31.00 14.67
CA THR A 47 -39.38 -30.03 15.15
C THR A 47 -38.80 -28.63 15.01
N GLU A 48 -39.62 -27.67 14.59
CA GLU A 48 -39.24 -26.26 14.43
C GLU A 48 -38.62 -25.70 15.73
N GLU A 49 -39.13 -26.13 16.89
CA GLU A 49 -38.59 -25.82 18.22
C GLU A 49 -37.10 -26.17 18.39
N GLY A 50 -36.64 -27.28 17.79
CA GLY A 50 -35.23 -27.69 17.87
C GLY A 50 -34.32 -26.83 16.99
N ALA A 51 -34.82 -26.29 15.89
CA ALA A 51 -34.07 -25.42 15.00
C ALA A 51 -33.91 -24.01 15.60
N ASP A 52 -34.96 -23.48 16.23
CA ASP A 52 -34.95 -22.18 16.88
C ASP A 52 -34.01 -22.16 18.10
N ALA A 53 -34.05 -23.21 18.93
CA ALA A 53 -33.13 -23.35 20.06
C ALA A 53 -31.66 -23.43 19.61
N GLN A 54 -31.37 -24.13 18.51
CA GLN A 54 -30.02 -24.18 17.94
C GLN A 54 -29.57 -22.84 17.38
N ARG A 55 -30.47 -22.10 16.74
CA ARG A 55 -30.18 -20.76 16.22
C ARG A 55 -29.85 -19.81 17.36
N GLU A 56 -30.68 -19.76 18.40
CA GLU A 56 -30.48 -18.87 19.56
C GLU A 56 -29.15 -19.17 20.27
N ALA A 57 -28.81 -20.44 20.44
CA ALA A 57 -27.52 -20.85 21.01
C ALA A 57 -26.32 -20.37 20.16
N LYS A 58 -26.43 -20.39 18.83
CA LYS A 58 -25.39 -19.83 17.94
C LYS A 58 -25.28 -18.33 18.09
N LEU A 59 -26.40 -17.60 18.11
CA LEU A 59 -26.39 -16.14 18.25
C LEU A 59 -25.77 -15.70 19.58
N SER A 60 -26.20 -16.30 20.69
CA SER A 60 -25.64 -16.04 22.01
C SER A 60 -24.12 -16.34 22.08
N SER A 61 -23.68 -17.45 21.46
CA SER A 61 -22.26 -17.79 21.35
C SER A 61 -21.48 -16.77 20.50
N ALA A 62 -22.08 -16.27 19.41
CA ALA A 62 -21.47 -15.28 18.54
C ALA A 62 -21.29 -13.92 19.22
N ILE A 63 -22.30 -13.47 19.98
CA ILE A 63 -22.22 -12.22 20.77
C ILE A 63 -21.13 -12.34 21.84
N THR A 64 -21.11 -13.45 22.58
CA THR A 64 -20.07 -13.71 23.60
C THR A 64 -18.67 -13.75 22.98
N TRP A 65 -18.54 -14.39 21.81
CA TRP A 65 -17.30 -14.41 21.04
C TRP A 65 -16.88 -13.01 20.61
N ALA A 66 -17.78 -12.18 20.08
CA ALA A 66 -17.46 -10.84 19.59
C ALA A 66 -16.93 -9.94 20.72
N SER A 67 -17.55 -10.01 21.90
CA SER A 67 -17.07 -9.33 23.11
C SER A 67 -15.67 -9.81 23.52
N THR A 68 -15.44 -11.13 23.52
CA THR A 68 -14.11 -11.70 23.84
C THR A 68 -13.05 -11.36 22.80
N ALA A 69 -13.44 -11.33 21.52
CA ALA A 69 -12.58 -10.97 20.40
C ALA A 69 -12.26 -9.47 20.36
N LYS A 70 -13.02 -8.66 21.12
CA LYS A 70 -12.94 -7.20 21.19
C LYS A 70 -12.97 -6.59 19.79
N ILE A 71 -14.00 -6.88 19.01
CA ILE A 71 -14.13 -6.32 17.66
C ILE A 71 -14.26 -4.80 17.76
N GLY A 72 -13.52 -4.06 16.94
CA GLY A 72 -13.57 -2.60 16.96
C GLY A 72 -14.95 -2.07 16.57
N LYS A 73 -15.43 -1.03 17.28
CA LYS A 73 -16.73 -0.40 17.03
C LYS A 73 -16.94 0.02 15.58
N LEU A 74 -15.91 0.60 14.95
CA LEU A 74 -15.98 1.00 13.54
C LEU A 74 -16.13 -0.20 12.60
N SER A 75 -15.43 -1.31 12.85
CA SER A 75 -15.62 -2.55 12.10
C SER A 75 -17.03 -3.13 12.29
N ILE A 76 -17.60 -3.06 13.50
CA ILE A 76 -18.98 -3.47 13.76
C ILE A 76 -19.95 -2.59 12.96
N ARG A 77 -19.78 -1.27 12.99
CA ARG A 77 -20.61 -0.33 12.23
C ARG A 77 -20.58 -0.61 10.72
N GLN A 78 -19.38 -0.79 10.16
CA GLN A 78 -19.22 -1.13 8.74
C GLN A 78 -19.88 -2.46 8.40
N LEU A 79 -19.76 -3.46 9.27
CA LEU A 79 -20.43 -4.75 9.13
C LEU A 79 -21.95 -4.58 9.14
N GLN A 80 -22.50 -3.85 10.10
CA GLN A 80 -23.94 -3.59 10.23
C GLN A 80 -24.50 -2.90 8.99
N LYS A 81 -23.85 -1.83 8.55
CA LYS A 81 -24.18 -1.12 7.31
C LYS A 81 -24.15 -2.04 6.09
N THR A 82 -23.13 -2.88 5.97
CA THR A 82 -22.96 -3.81 4.83
C THR A 82 -24.02 -4.91 4.83
N LEU A 83 -24.48 -5.33 6.01
CA LEU A 83 -25.52 -6.34 6.17
C LEU A 83 -26.94 -5.76 6.14
N GLY A 84 -27.09 -4.43 6.14
CA GLY A 84 -28.39 -3.76 6.10
C GLY A 84 -29.15 -3.82 7.42
N VAL A 85 -28.45 -3.93 8.56
CA VAL A 85 -29.02 -3.88 9.91
C VAL A 85 -28.70 -2.53 10.57
N ALA A 86 -29.33 -2.23 11.71
CA ALA A 86 -29.10 -0.98 12.43
C ALA A 86 -27.63 -0.80 12.85
N GLU A 87 -27.08 0.40 12.62
CA GLU A 87 -25.71 0.78 12.99
C GLU A 87 -25.61 1.12 14.50
N THR A 88 -25.65 0.10 15.36
CA THR A 88 -25.63 0.27 16.84
C THR A 88 -24.23 0.33 17.45
N ASP A 89 -23.17 0.08 16.67
CA ASP A 89 -21.77 -0.11 17.12
C ASP A 89 -21.56 -1.31 18.07
N VAL A 90 -22.60 -2.11 18.30
CA VAL A 90 -22.59 -3.26 19.21
C VAL A 90 -22.87 -4.51 18.40
N TYR A 91 -22.09 -5.57 18.63
CA TYR A 91 -22.36 -6.87 18.02
C TYR A 91 -23.53 -7.57 18.73
N ASP A 92 -24.73 -7.11 18.43
CA ASP A 92 -25.99 -7.55 19.02
C ASP A 92 -26.60 -8.76 18.29
N THR A 93 -27.77 -9.20 18.77
CA THR A 93 -28.50 -10.36 18.20
C THR A 93 -28.89 -10.16 16.74
N GLU A 94 -29.24 -8.93 16.34
CA GLU A 94 -29.60 -8.61 14.96
C GLU A 94 -28.37 -8.74 14.05
N THR A 95 -27.23 -8.18 14.48
CA THR A 95 -25.95 -8.29 13.78
C THR A 95 -25.49 -9.74 13.66
N ALA A 96 -25.51 -10.50 14.77
CA ALA A 96 -25.15 -11.92 14.77
C ALA A 96 -26.06 -12.75 13.86
N GLY A 97 -27.36 -12.46 13.85
CA GLY A 97 -28.35 -13.08 12.98
C GLY A 97 -28.06 -12.83 11.51
N ALA A 98 -27.83 -11.57 11.13
CA ALA A 98 -27.51 -11.22 9.75
C ALA A 98 -26.20 -11.83 9.26
N VAL A 99 -25.19 -11.95 10.14
CA VAL A 99 -23.94 -12.66 9.84
C VAL A 99 -24.21 -14.14 9.60
N LEU A 100 -24.98 -14.79 10.47
CA LEU A 100 -25.33 -16.20 10.35
C LEU A 100 -26.04 -16.46 9.01
N ASP A 101 -27.05 -15.65 8.70
CA ASP A 101 -27.82 -15.77 7.45
C ASP A 101 -26.92 -15.57 6.23
N LYS A 102 -25.99 -14.61 6.30
CA LYS A 102 -25.00 -14.40 5.23
C LYS A 102 -24.06 -15.58 5.06
N GLN A 103 -23.53 -16.14 6.15
CA GLN A 103 -22.69 -17.34 6.13
C GLN A 103 -23.42 -18.55 5.53
N VAL A 104 -24.69 -18.74 5.89
CA VAL A 104 -25.56 -19.79 5.30
C VAL A 104 -25.76 -19.54 3.80
N SER A 105 -26.00 -18.29 3.38
CA SER A 105 -26.15 -17.94 1.96
C SER A 105 -24.90 -18.22 1.13
N TRP A 106 -23.72 -18.23 1.75
CA TRP A 106 -22.47 -18.63 1.13
C TRP A 106 -22.21 -20.15 1.16
N GLY A 107 -23.15 -20.95 1.69
CA GLY A 107 -23.02 -22.40 1.80
C GLY A 107 -21.98 -22.85 2.81
N LEU A 108 -21.67 -22.04 3.83
CA LEU A 108 -20.73 -22.43 4.88
C LEU A 108 -21.37 -23.48 5.79
N LYS A 109 -20.76 -24.66 5.86
CA LYS A 109 -21.24 -25.78 6.70
C LYS A 109 -21.22 -25.44 8.20
N ASP A 110 -20.28 -24.60 8.60
CA ASP A 110 -20.06 -24.20 10.00
C ASP A 110 -20.53 -22.76 10.25
N ALA A 111 -21.64 -22.35 9.63
CA ALA A 111 -22.25 -21.05 9.88
C ALA A 111 -22.61 -20.92 11.37
N ASP A 112 -21.98 -19.96 12.04
CA ASP A 112 -21.94 -19.80 13.49
C ASP A 112 -22.31 -18.39 13.96
N GLY A 113 -22.59 -17.47 13.03
CA GLY A 113 -22.93 -16.08 13.33
C GLY A 113 -21.72 -15.24 13.73
N ARG A 114 -20.49 -15.75 13.64
CA ARG A 114 -19.25 -15.03 14.01
C ARG A 114 -18.61 -14.35 12.80
N ALA A 115 -18.56 -13.02 12.82
CA ALA A 115 -17.88 -12.25 11.78
C ALA A 115 -16.36 -12.16 12.04
N GLY A 116 -15.64 -13.27 11.86
CA GLY A 116 -14.17 -13.27 11.93
C GLY A 116 -13.51 -12.63 10.69
N LYS A 117 -12.18 -12.62 10.66
CA LYS A 117 -11.36 -12.10 9.53
C LYS A 117 -11.85 -12.58 8.16
N THR A 118 -12.23 -13.86 8.04
CA THR A 118 -12.72 -14.44 6.79
C THR A 118 -14.07 -13.86 6.36
N THR A 119 -15.01 -13.69 7.29
CA THR A 119 -16.32 -13.08 7.02
C THR A 119 -16.16 -11.64 6.57
N PHE A 120 -15.36 -10.85 7.29
CA PHE A 120 -15.03 -9.47 6.92
C PHE A 120 -14.40 -9.40 5.52
N SER A 121 -13.38 -10.23 5.25
CA SER A 121 -12.72 -10.25 3.94
C SER A 121 -13.66 -10.63 2.79
N ARG A 122 -14.61 -11.55 3.00
CA ARG A 122 -15.64 -11.89 2.00
C ARG A 122 -16.61 -10.74 1.72
N LEU A 123 -16.84 -9.88 2.71
CA LEU A 123 -17.68 -8.68 2.61
C LEU A 123 -16.93 -7.44 2.13
N GLY A 124 -15.63 -7.54 1.80
CA GLY A 124 -14.84 -6.36 1.43
C GLY A 124 -14.53 -5.44 2.61
N LEU A 125 -14.54 -5.98 3.83
CA LEU A 125 -14.30 -5.23 5.05
C LEU A 125 -12.95 -5.60 5.68
N VAL A 126 -12.38 -4.66 6.44
CA VAL A 126 -11.20 -4.90 7.28
C VAL A 126 -11.67 -5.19 8.70
N PHE A 127 -11.26 -6.35 9.22
CA PHE A 127 -11.48 -6.71 10.62
C PHE A 127 -10.47 -5.96 11.50
N THR A 128 -10.96 -5.12 12.41
CA THR A 128 -10.16 -4.50 13.46
C THR A 128 -10.63 -4.95 14.84
N LYS A 129 -9.75 -4.78 15.82
CA LYS A 129 -10.05 -4.87 17.24
C LYS A 129 -10.25 -3.50 17.85
N GLU A 130 -10.77 -3.48 19.06
CA GLU A 130 -10.69 -2.33 19.94
C GLU A 130 -9.22 -1.99 20.19
N TYR A 131 -8.92 -0.69 20.18
CA TYR A 131 -7.63 -0.14 20.53
C TYR A 131 -7.83 0.86 21.67
N THR A 132 -6.73 1.19 22.35
CA THR A 132 -6.67 2.27 23.33
C THR A 132 -5.77 3.37 22.80
N ALA A 133 -6.02 4.62 23.19
CA ALA A 133 -5.10 5.72 22.92
C ALA A 133 -3.69 5.36 23.41
N SER A 134 -2.68 5.69 22.59
CA SER A 134 -1.28 5.53 22.98
C SER A 134 -0.94 6.48 24.13
N THR A 135 -0.14 6.01 25.08
CA THR A 135 0.31 6.85 26.19
C THR A 135 1.49 7.72 25.75
N TYR A 136 1.81 8.77 26.49
CA TYR A 136 2.97 9.61 26.20
C TYR A 136 3.76 9.88 27.47
N ASN A 137 5.04 10.22 27.32
CA ASN A 137 5.92 10.58 28.42
C ASN A 137 6.56 11.96 28.18
N GLN A 138 7.30 12.45 29.17
CA GLN A 138 7.97 13.76 29.10
C GLN A 138 9.02 13.85 27.98
N GLU A 139 9.65 12.73 27.63
CA GLU A 139 10.62 12.68 26.52
C GLU A 139 9.95 12.93 25.18
N PHE A 140 8.86 12.22 24.88
CA PHE A 140 8.07 12.43 23.66
C PHE A 140 7.52 13.86 23.61
N TRP A 141 6.97 14.33 24.74
CA TRP A 141 6.47 15.68 24.90
C TRP A 141 7.51 16.74 24.50
N GLY A 142 8.72 16.66 25.07
CA GLY A 142 9.81 17.59 24.77
C GLY A 142 10.36 17.47 23.34
N GLN A 143 10.08 16.37 22.64
CA GLN A 143 10.43 16.22 21.22
C GLN A 143 9.34 16.72 20.29
N PHE A 144 8.08 16.68 20.70
CA PHE A 144 6.94 17.11 19.89
C PHE A 144 6.71 18.62 19.94
N LEU A 145 7.01 19.23 21.09
CA LEU A 145 6.80 20.66 21.32
C LEU A 145 8.10 21.47 21.31
N ASP A 146 7.96 22.76 21.03
CA ASP A 146 9.04 23.74 21.18
C ASP A 146 9.23 24.16 22.64
N GLU A 147 10.24 24.98 22.89
CA GLU A 147 10.59 25.45 24.23
C GLU A 147 9.50 26.33 24.87
N GLN A 148 8.62 26.91 24.05
CA GLN A 148 7.48 27.72 24.47
C GLN A 148 6.22 26.85 24.70
N GLY A 149 6.32 25.53 24.50
CA GLY A 149 5.21 24.61 24.61
C GLY A 149 4.26 24.68 23.42
N GLY A 150 4.65 25.26 22.28
CA GLY A 150 3.97 25.22 20.99
C GLY A 150 4.28 23.95 20.21
N VAL A 151 3.42 23.55 19.26
CA VAL A 151 3.74 22.41 18.37
C VAL A 151 4.88 22.80 17.44
N ARG A 152 5.94 21.99 17.40
CA ARG A 152 7.11 22.30 16.56
C ARG A 152 6.68 22.44 15.10
N PRO A 153 7.32 23.34 14.32
CA PRO A 153 6.98 23.54 12.92
C PRO A 153 6.93 22.27 12.08
N ALA A 154 7.81 21.30 12.37
CA ALA A 154 7.85 19.99 11.71
C ALA A 154 6.55 19.16 11.82
N PHE A 155 5.69 19.43 12.81
CA PHE A 155 4.44 18.70 13.05
C PHE A 155 3.18 19.54 12.84
N SER A 156 3.34 20.83 12.55
CA SER A 156 2.21 21.76 12.33
C SER A 156 1.32 21.31 11.16
N GLY A 157 1.94 20.80 10.09
CA GLY A 157 1.26 20.22 8.92
C GLY A 157 0.77 18.78 9.10
N GLY A 158 0.93 18.21 10.30
CA GLY A 158 0.64 16.81 10.61
C GLY A 158 1.91 15.97 10.83
N ILE A 159 1.71 14.72 11.25
CA ILE A 159 2.79 13.78 11.62
C ILE A 159 3.09 12.79 10.50
N SER A 160 4.26 12.17 10.57
CA SER A 160 4.63 11.02 9.74
C SER A 160 4.44 9.73 10.54
N VAL A 161 3.97 8.65 9.91
CA VAL A 161 3.88 7.31 10.50
C VAL A 161 4.45 6.29 9.50
N ALA A 162 5.24 5.34 9.99
CA ALA A 162 5.76 4.23 9.19
C ALA A 162 5.24 2.90 9.74
N VAL A 163 4.72 2.03 8.87
CA VAL A 163 4.27 0.69 9.24
C VAL A 163 4.96 -0.37 8.38
N TYR A 164 5.24 -1.52 8.98
CA TYR A 164 5.75 -2.68 8.27
C TYR A 164 5.19 -3.99 8.86
N PRO A 165 4.84 -4.98 8.03
CA PRO A 165 4.42 -6.29 8.51
C PRO A 165 5.61 -7.05 9.11
N HIS A 166 5.43 -7.50 10.34
CA HIS A 166 6.32 -8.42 11.00
C HIS A 166 5.92 -9.85 10.64
N TYR A 167 6.33 -10.28 9.44
CA TYR A 167 6.02 -11.61 8.92
C TYR A 167 6.55 -12.73 9.83
N LYS A 168 5.89 -13.89 9.84
CA LYS A 168 6.39 -15.10 10.54
C LYS A 168 7.70 -15.59 9.93
N ASP A 169 7.77 -15.61 8.60
CA ASP A 169 9.04 -15.83 7.92
C ASP A 169 9.89 -14.56 8.01
N GLN A 170 11.02 -14.67 8.71
CA GLN A 170 11.99 -13.60 8.92
C GLN A 170 13.19 -13.74 7.97
N SER A 171 12.93 -14.20 6.73
CA SER A 171 13.91 -14.24 5.64
C SER A 171 14.51 -12.85 5.35
N ASN A 172 15.66 -12.81 4.67
CA ASN A 172 16.32 -11.54 4.31
C ASN A 172 15.44 -10.61 3.48
N ASN A 173 14.49 -11.19 2.74
CA ASN A 173 13.49 -10.46 1.97
C ASN A 173 12.51 -9.74 2.91
N ASN A 174 11.98 -10.46 3.89
CA ASN A 174 10.98 -9.93 4.82
C ASN A 174 11.58 -8.97 5.86
N LYS A 175 12.84 -9.19 6.27
CA LYS A 175 13.59 -8.24 7.12
C LYS A 175 13.89 -6.92 6.42
N GLU A 176 13.82 -6.87 5.08
CA GLU A 176 14.08 -5.64 4.33
C GLU A 176 13.12 -4.52 4.71
N PHE A 177 11.86 -4.83 5.02
CA PHE A 177 10.87 -3.81 5.35
C PHE A 177 11.24 -3.03 6.61
N LEU A 178 11.68 -3.70 7.67
CA LEU A 178 12.23 -3.02 8.84
C LEU A 178 13.51 -2.23 8.48
N ARG A 179 14.43 -2.82 7.69
CA ARG A 179 15.68 -2.14 7.27
C ARG A 179 15.42 -0.87 6.46
N GLN A 180 14.28 -0.77 5.77
CA GLN A 180 13.89 0.42 5.02
C GLN A 180 12.99 1.37 5.84
N ALA A 181 12.10 0.85 6.67
CA ALA A 181 11.19 1.63 7.50
C ALA A 181 11.93 2.39 8.60
N ASP A 182 12.93 1.80 9.25
CA ASP A 182 13.72 2.45 10.31
C ASP A 182 14.45 3.73 9.86
N PRO A 183 15.28 3.73 8.79
CA PRO A 183 15.92 4.95 8.32
C PRO A 183 14.93 5.97 7.75
N TRP A 184 13.77 5.53 7.23
CA TRP A 184 12.70 6.44 6.83
C TRP A 184 12.08 7.11 8.07
N ALA A 185 11.74 6.34 9.10
CA ALA A 185 11.14 6.85 10.33
C ALA A 185 12.04 7.89 11.00
N LYS A 186 13.35 7.64 11.06
CA LYS A 186 14.35 8.60 11.57
C LYS A 186 14.44 9.87 10.73
N ARG A 187 14.41 9.75 9.40
CA ARG A 187 14.51 10.93 8.52
C ARG A 187 13.28 11.82 8.61
N HIS A 188 12.10 11.22 8.68
CA HIS A 188 10.82 11.94 8.63
C HIS A 188 10.20 12.17 10.01
N GLN A 189 10.99 11.96 11.07
CA GLN A 189 10.57 12.10 12.46
C GLN A 189 9.23 11.41 12.72
N ALA A 190 9.11 10.17 12.23
CA ALA A 190 7.86 9.45 12.29
C ALA A 190 7.49 9.12 13.75
N VAL A 191 6.20 9.25 14.06
CA VAL A 191 5.66 8.83 15.34
C VAL A 191 5.28 7.35 15.23
N GLY A 192 5.70 6.56 16.21
CA GLY A 192 5.27 5.19 16.38
C GLY A 192 4.93 4.89 17.82
N VAL A 193 4.74 3.61 18.11
CA VAL A 193 4.45 3.10 19.45
C VAL A 193 5.46 2.04 19.84
N ASP A 194 5.95 2.10 21.07
CA ASP A 194 6.79 1.05 21.63
C ASP A 194 5.97 -0.15 22.12
N GLU A 195 6.66 -1.16 22.65
CA GLU A 195 6.04 -2.40 23.16
C GLU A 195 5.09 -2.16 24.34
N SER A 196 5.26 -1.05 25.06
CA SER A 196 4.39 -0.66 26.18
C SER A 196 3.14 0.12 25.73
N GLY A 197 3.03 0.43 24.43
CA GLY A 197 1.98 1.29 23.89
C GLY A 197 2.25 2.79 24.10
N GLY A 198 3.49 3.16 24.40
CA GLY A 198 3.93 4.55 24.54
C GLY A 198 4.33 5.16 23.20
N LEU A 199 3.93 6.40 22.96
CA LEU A 199 4.33 7.20 21.81
C LEU A 199 5.84 7.44 21.82
N LYS A 200 6.46 7.23 20.65
CA LYS A 200 7.88 7.42 20.43
C LYS A 200 8.15 8.04 19.07
N MET A 201 9.17 8.90 19.01
CA MET A 201 9.66 9.48 17.77
C MET A 201 10.68 8.55 17.10
N ASN A 202 10.78 8.67 15.78
CA ASN A 202 11.81 8.04 14.95
C ASN A 202 11.75 6.51 14.90
N ILE A 203 10.60 5.90 15.20
CA ILE A 203 10.44 4.44 15.16
C ILE A 203 9.34 4.03 14.18
N PRO A 204 9.54 2.97 13.37
CA PRO A 204 8.49 2.35 12.60
C PRO A 204 7.67 1.38 13.46
N ILE A 205 6.44 1.09 13.02
CA ILE A 205 5.49 0.26 13.75
C ILE A 205 5.40 -1.14 13.10
N PRO A 206 5.74 -2.23 13.82
CA PRO A 206 5.44 -3.57 13.36
C PRO A 206 3.93 -3.84 13.42
N ILE A 207 3.40 -4.47 12.38
CA ILE A 207 2.02 -4.96 12.32
C ILE A 207 2.00 -6.46 12.02
N LYS A 208 0.92 -7.14 12.37
CA LYS A 208 0.66 -8.55 12.01
C LYS A 208 -0.56 -8.73 11.12
N SER A 209 -1.33 -7.66 10.89
CA SER A 209 -2.50 -7.70 10.02
C SER A 209 -2.85 -6.32 9.48
N THR A 210 -3.68 -6.31 8.45
CA THR A 210 -4.23 -5.08 7.85
C THR A 210 -4.99 -4.24 8.88
N GLY A 211 -5.76 -4.89 9.77
CA GLY A 211 -6.51 -4.20 10.82
C GLY A 211 -5.62 -3.49 11.85
N GLU A 212 -4.44 -4.04 12.14
CA GLU A 212 -3.49 -3.41 13.06
C GLU A 212 -2.96 -2.07 12.53
N VAL A 213 -2.94 -1.83 11.22
CA VAL A 213 -2.62 -0.50 10.67
C VAL A 213 -3.63 0.53 11.16
N ILE A 214 -4.92 0.21 11.04
CA ILE A 214 -6.03 1.08 11.45
C ILE A 214 -5.98 1.33 12.95
N GLU A 215 -5.83 0.25 13.73
CA GLU A 215 -5.76 0.29 15.19
C GLU A 215 -4.59 1.17 15.67
N LYS A 216 -3.39 0.98 15.10
CA LYS A 216 -2.19 1.71 15.51
C LYS A 216 -2.22 3.18 15.09
N VAL A 217 -2.68 3.47 13.87
CA VAL A 217 -2.87 4.85 13.40
C VAL A 217 -3.83 5.60 14.31
N ASN A 218 -5.00 5.03 14.59
CA ASN A 218 -6.01 5.68 15.42
C ASN A 218 -5.54 5.80 16.89
N SER A 219 -4.84 4.80 17.42
CA SER A 219 -4.24 4.85 18.75
C SER A 219 -3.23 6.00 18.89
N ILE A 220 -2.41 6.25 17.87
CA ILE A 220 -1.42 7.34 17.87
C ILE A 220 -2.09 8.71 17.83
N THR A 221 -3.03 8.91 16.91
CA THR A 221 -3.70 10.21 16.75
C THR A 221 -4.55 10.56 17.96
N GLU A 222 -5.23 9.59 18.56
CA GLU A 222 -5.95 9.77 19.82
C GLU A 222 -4.99 10.08 20.98
N GLY A 223 -3.86 9.36 21.08
CA GLY A 223 -2.83 9.63 22.09
C GLY A 223 -2.26 11.04 22.02
N ILE A 224 -1.94 11.52 20.81
CA ILE A 224 -1.47 12.90 20.60
C ILE A 224 -2.59 13.90 20.88
N SER A 225 -3.82 13.60 20.48
CA SER A 225 -4.96 14.50 20.75
C SER A 225 -5.18 14.67 22.25
N ASN A 226 -5.16 13.57 23.02
CA ASN A 226 -5.26 13.59 24.48
C ASN A 226 -4.10 14.39 25.09
N MET A 227 -2.88 14.14 24.64
CA MET A 227 -1.69 14.90 25.06
C MET A 227 -1.85 16.41 24.83
N LEU A 228 -2.32 16.82 23.65
CA LEU A 228 -2.55 18.23 23.32
C LEU A 228 -3.69 18.82 24.16
N ILE A 229 -4.80 18.11 24.36
CA ILE A 229 -5.92 18.57 25.20
C ILE A 229 -5.47 18.78 26.65
N GLU A 230 -4.79 17.79 27.22
CA GLU A 230 -4.35 17.81 28.62
C GLU A 230 -3.35 18.93 28.92
N ASN A 231 -2.57 19.35 27.92
CA ASN A 231 -1.49 20.31 28.14
C ASN A 231 -1.68 21.68 27.49
N PHE A 232 -2.42 21.80 26.39
CA PHE A 232 -2.74 23.09 25.78
C PHE A 232 -4.08 23.64 26.30
N PHE A 233 -5.14 22.83 26.24
CA PHE A 233 -6.49 23.31 26.58
C PHE A 233 -6.62 23.64 28.06
N LEU A 234 -6.03 22.82 28.94
CA LEU A 234 -6.06 23.06 30.39
C LEU A 234 -5.11 24.17 30.86
N LYS A 235 -4.06 24.51 30.09
CA LYS A 235 -3.03 25.48 30.53
C LYS A 235 -3.10 26.84 29.81
N MET A 236 -3.60 26.91 28.58
CA MET A 236 -3.50 28.12 27.75
C MET A 236 -4.81 28.61 27.10
N GLY A 237 -5.95 27.92 27.29
CA GLY A 237 -7.27 28.42 26.88
C GLY A 237 -7.48 28.65 25.37
N GLY A 238 -6.60 28.11 24.52
CA GLY A 238 -6.65 28.29 23.05
C GLY A 238 -7.27 27.10 22.32
N GLN A 239 -7.93 27.37 21.19
CA GLN A 239 -8.33 26.34 20.21
C GLN A 239 -7.13 25.90 19.38
N PHE A 240 -7.00 24.60 19.17
CA PHE A 240 -6.01 24.05 18.25
C PHE A 240 -6.61 24.00 16.84
N GLU A 241 -6.41 25.06 16.05
CA GLU A 241 -6.70 25.03 14.62
C GLU A 241 -5.51 24.43 13.88
N GLY A 242 -5.67 23.24 13.28
CA GLY A 242 -4.65 22.68 12.42
C GLY A 242 -4.68 21.15 12.30
N SER A 243 -3.79 20.64 11.43
CA SER A 243 -3.56 19.23 11.18
C SER A 243 -2.64 18.53 12.20
N ALA A 244 -2.17 19.23 13.24
CA ALA A 244 -1.26 18.59 14.18
C ALA A 244 -1.95 17.43 14.91
N GLY A 245 -1.20 16.33 15.08
CA GLY A 245 -1.74 15.07 15.58
C GLY A 245 -2.50 14.24 14.53
N LYS A 246 -2.77 14.77 13.33
CA LYS A 246 -3.23 13.99 12.18
C LYS A 246 -2.05 13.51 11.33
N ILE A 247 -2.22 12.38 10.65
CA ILE A 247 -1.18 11.80 9.79
C ILE A 247 -1.16 12.52 8.44
N LYS A 248 -0.04 13.19 8.17
CA LYS A 248 0.25 13.80 6.85
C LYS A 248 1.05 12.87 5.96
N ASN A 249 1.95 12.05 6.51
CA ASN A 249 2.73 11.09 5.72
C ASN A 249 2.56 9.68 6.29
N LEU A 250 2.08 8.74 5.47
CA LEU A 250 1.96 7.33 5.83
C LEU A 250 2.86 6.47 4.94
N GLY A 251 3.97 5.98 5.48
CA GLY A 251 4.86 5.04 4.82
C GLY A 251 4.45 3.59 5.09
N ILE A 252 4.12 2.84 4.04
CA ILE A 252 3.76 1.42 4.13
C ILE A 252 4.84 0.59 3.45
N PHE A 253 5.53 -0.25 4.22
CA PHE A 253 6.65 -1.07 3.77
C PHE A 253 6.21 -2.53 3.74
N ALA A 254 5.80 -3.06 2.59
CA ALA A 254 5.27 -4.43 2.50
C ALA A 254 5.46 -5.02 1.10
N HIS A 255 5.25 -6.33 0.94
CA HIS A 255 5.11 -6.91 -0.40
C HIS A 255 3.86 -6.36 -1.09
N GLY A 256 3.98 -6.17 -2.39
CA GLY A 256 2.94 -5.59 -3.22
C GLY A 256 2.75 -6.34 -4.53
N MET A 257 1.51 -6.30 -5.00
CA MET A 257 1.09 -6.76 -6.31
C MET A 257 0.16 -5.72 -6.94
N PRO A 258 -0.07 -5.77 -8.25
CA PRO A 258 -1.01 -4.87 -8.93
C PRO A 258 -2.39 -4.78 -8.28
N TYR A 259 -2.80 -5.85 -7.60
CA TYR A 259 -4.12 -5.99 -6.99
C TYR A 259 -4.15 -5.83 -5.47
N GLY A 260 -3.02 -5.67 -4.77
CA GLY A 260 -3.07 -5.58 -3.31
C GLY A 260 -1.73 -5.57 -2.57
N LEU A 261 -1.84 -5.46 -1.24
CA LEU A 261 -0.72 -5.48 -0.29
C LEU A 261 -0.77 -6.71 0.63
N ALA A 262 0.39 -7.29 0.90
CA ALA A 262 0.54 -8.39 1.86
C ALA A 262 0.86 -7.83 3.25
N LEU A 263 -0.17 -7.48 4.01
CA LEU A 263 -0.03 -6.89 5.37
C LEU A 263 -0.26 -7.90 6.50
N GLU A 264 -0.64 -9.13 6.17
CA GLU A 264 -0.79 -10.19 7.17
C GLU A 264 0.56 -10.84 7.47
N GLU A 265 0.76 -11.28 8.71
CA GLU A 265 1.99 -11.94 9.17
C GLU A 265 2.37 -13.22 8.39
N ASN A 266 1.41 -13.84 7.70
CA ASN A 266 1.65 -15.02 6.86
C ASN A 266 2.04 -14.66 5.41
N ASP A 267 2.25 -13.38 5.11
CA ASP A 267 2.48 -12.88 3.74
C ASP A 267 1.27 -13.07 2.80
N ASP A 268 0.07 -13.13 3.38
CA ASP A 268 -1.18 -13.19 2.64
C ASP A 268 -1.62 -11.80 2.17
N TYR A 269 -2.05 -11.70 0.92
CA TYR A 269 -2.65 -10.48 0.37
C TYR A 269 -4.05 -10.28 0.94
N ALA A 270 -4.17 -9.34 1.89
CA ALA A 270 -5.42 -9.05 2.58
C ALA A 270 -6.04 -7.73 2.13
N LEU A 271 -5.25 -6.72 1.75
CA LEU A 271 -5.76 -5.43 1.25
C LEU A 271 -5.86 -5.47 -0.27
N LEU A 272 -7.02 -5.89 -0.79
CA LEU A 272 -7.28 -6.18 -2.20
C LEU A 272 -8.06 -5.05 -2.86
N SER A 273 -7.68 -4.71 -4.10
CA SER A 273 -8.36 -3.73 -4.95
C SER A 273 -9.46 -4.34 -5.84
N GLN A 274 -9.53 -5.67 -5.95
CA GLN A 274 -10.49 -6.36 -6.82
C GLN A 274 -10.66 -7.82 -6.41
N ASP A 275 -11.79 -8.43 -6.80
CA ASP A 275 -12.05 -9.86 -6.65
C ASP A 275 -11.22 -10.66 -7.67
N ARG A 276 -10.49 -11.67 -7.19
CA ARG A 276 -9.66 -12.57 -8.03
C ARG A 276 -10.29 -13.95 -8.20
N GLY A 277 -11.61 -14.05 -8.10
CA GLY A 277 -12.31 -15.35 -8.06
C GLY A 277 -12.07 -16.10 -6.75
N THR A 278 -11.66 -15.38 -5.70
CA THR A 278 -11.44 -15.91 -4.35
C THR A 278 -12.69 -15.72 -3.47
N ASN A 279 -13.80 -15.26 -4.06
CA ASN A 279 -15.01 -14.79 -3.36
C ASN A 279 -14.71 -13.67 -2.34
N ARG A 280 -13.66 -12.89 -2.57
CA ARG A 280 -13.26 -11.76 -1.71
C ARG A 280 -13.50 -10.46 -2.46
N GLN A 281 -14.25 -9.54 -1.85
CA GLN A 281 -14.47 -8.20 -2.41
C GLN A 281 -13.26 -7.30 -2.12
N SER A 282 -13.16 -6.18 -2.83
CA SER A 282 -12.19 -5.15 -2.50
C SER A 282 -12.46 -4.61 -1.10
N ASN A 283 -11.40 -4.30 -0.35
CA ASN A 283 -11.49 -3.72 0.98
C ASN A 283 -10.67 -2.45 1.16
N VAL A 284 -10.28 -1.81 0.05
CA VAL A 284 -9.57 -0.52 0.07
C VAL A 284 -10.46 0.58 0.66
N GLU A 285 -11.74 0.62 0.31
CA GLU A 285 -12.70 1.57 0.89
C GLU A 285 -12.82 1.40 2.41
N SER A 286 -13.06 0.18 2.89
CA SER A 286 -13.16 -0.11 4.34
C SER A 286 -11.87 0.27 5.07
N PHE A 287 -10.71 0.02 4.47
CA PHE A 287 -9.42 0.42 5.00
C PHE A 287 -9.28 1.95 5.12
N VAL A 288 -9.61 2.69 4.06
CA VAL A 288 -9.53 4.16 4.07
C VAL A 288 -10.54 4.76 5.05
N GLN A 289 -11.78 4.28 5.07
CA GLN A 289 -12.77 4.69 6.06
C GLN A 289 -12.26 4.46 7.49
N GLY A 290 -11.59 3.33 7.73
CA GLY A 290 -10.94 3.00 8.99
C GLY A 290 -9.92 4.03 9.48
N LEU A 291 -9.18 4.63 8.54
CA LEU A 291 -8.13 5.61 8.80
C LEU A 291 -8.63 7.06 8.77
N SER A 292 -9.74 7.34 8.09
CA SER A 292 -10.19 8.68 7.69
C SER A 292 -10.16 9.72 8.83
N GLY A 293 -10.63 9.34 10.03
CA GLY A 293 -10.62 10.21 11.20
C GLY A 293 -9.23 10.62 11.71
N SER A 294 -8.18 9.94 11.27
CA SER A 294 -6.78 10.13 11.70
C SER A 294 -5.90 10.77 10.63
N LEU A 295 -6.35 10.85 9.39
CA LEU A 295 -5.57 11.41 8.29
C LEU A 295 -5.74 12.94 8.22
N ALA A 296 -4.66 13.64 7.87
CA ALA A 296 -4.72 15.06 7.56
C ALA A 296 -5.34 15.26 6.17
N SER A 297 -5.88 16.46 5.91
CA SER A 297 -6.23 16.84 4.53
C SER A 297 -4.97 16.79 3.65
N GLY A 298 -5.13 16.17 2.49
CA GLY A 298 -4.07 15.89 1.54
C GLY A 298 -2.95 14.99 2.05
N VAL A 299 -3.28 13.92 2.77
CA VAL A 299 -2.32 12.89 3.19
C VAL A 299 -1.47 12.38 2.02
N ASN A 300 -0.19 12.18 2.29
CA ASN A 300 0.78 11.53 1.40
C ASN A 300 0.96 10.07 1.83
N VAL A 301 0.49 9.12 1.03
CA VAL A 301 0.69 7.68 1.26
C VAL A 301 1.81 7.16 0.36
N GLN A 302 2.83 6.58 0.97
CA GLN A 302 4.01 6.06 0.27
C GLN A 302 4.00 4.54 0.34
N LEU A 303 3.69 3.91 -0.79
CA LEU A 303 3.70 2.46 -0.91
C LEU A 303 5.11 2.00 -1.31
N PHE A 304 5.93 1.67 -0.32
CA PHE A 304 7.20 0.98 -0.54
C PHE A 304 6.94 -0.51 -0.79
N SER A 305 6.20 -0.78 -1.86
CA SER A 305 5.63 -2.07 -2.21
C SER A 305 5.70 -2.29 -3.72
N CYS A 306 6.16 -3.47 -4.12
CA CYS A 306 6.35 -3.82 -5.52
C CYS A 306 5.04 -3.73 -6.32
N ASN A 307 5.10 -3.28 -7.58
CA ASN A 307 3.99 -3.35 -8.55
C ASN A 307 2.64 -2.71 -8.15
N THR A 308 2.53 -1.98 -7.04
CA THR A 308 1.24 -1.41 -6.59
C THR A 308 0.72 -0.32 -7.51
N GLY A 309 1.59 0.31 -8.30
CA GLY A 309 1.20 1.31 -9.31
C GLY A 309 0.95 0.69 -10.69
N ARG A 310 1.11 -0.62 -10.83
CA ARG A 310 0.94 -1.31 -12.12
C ARG A 310 -0.51 -1.73 -12.30
N GLU A 311 -1.03 -1.57 -13.52
CA GLU A 311 -2.37 -2.03 -13.88
C GLU A 311 -2.51 -3.54 -13.73
N TYR A 312 -3.63 -3.97 -13.16
CA TYR A 312 -3.87 -5.39 -12.92
C TYR A 312 -4.09 -6.21 -14.20
N ASN A 313 -4.62 -5.58 -15.26
CA ASN A 313 -5.04 -6.21 -16.51
C ASN A 313 -4.00 -6.04 -17.63
N ALA A 314 -2.81 -5.52 -17.32
CA ALA A 314 -1.75 -5.35 -18.30
C ALA A 314 -1.44 -6.69 -19.00
N LYS A 315 -1.90 -6.83 -20.25
CA LYS A 315 -1.88 -8.07 -21.07
C LYS A 315 -0.48 -8.64 -21.32
N LYS A 316 0.56 -7.89 -20.99
CA LYS A 316 1.93 -8.37 -20.97
C LYS A 316 2.42 -8.30 -19.52
N PRO A 317 2.89 -9.42 -18.92
CA PRO A 317 3.92 -9.27 -17.90
C PRO A 317 4.99 -8.33 -18.48
N LEU A 318 5.57 -7.44 -17.67
CA LEU A 318 6.92 -6.92 -17.94
C LEU A 318 7.89 -8.12 -17.83
N GLU A 319 7.66 -9.15 -18.64
CA GLU A 319 8.49 -10.32 -18.82
C GLU A 319 9.72 -9.78 -19.54
N LYS A 320 10.81 -9.65 -18.79
CA LYS A 320 12.15 -9.33 -19.30
C LYS A 320 12.34 -7.98 -20.00
N GLU A 321 11.36 -7.08 -20.02
CA GLU A 321 11.70 -5.66 -20.09
C GLU A 321 12.29 -5.29 -18.74
N LYS A 322 13.59 -5.56 -18.60
CA LYS A 322 14.39 -5.24 -17.42
C LYS A 322 14.13 -3.79 -16.99
N TYR A 323 14.59 -3.47 -15.78
CA TYR A 323 14.96 -2.12 -15.28
C TYR A 323 15.67 -1.21 -16.34
N GLU A 324 16.07 -1.74 -17.50
CA GLU A 324 16.74 -1.12 -18.63
C GLU A 324 15.78 -0.54 -19.72
N HIS A 325 14.52 -0.99 -19.83
CA HIS A 325 13.57 -0.58 -20.92
C HIS A 325 12.49 0.42 -20.47
N TRP A 326 12.83 1.22 -19.46
CA TRP A 326 11.98 2.29 -18.94
C TRP A 326 11.50 3.26 -20.04
N GLN A 327 10.18 3.45 -20.12
CA GLN A 327 9.56 4.49 -20.92
C GLN A 327 9.17 5.66 -20.02
N VAL A 328 9.97 6.72 -20.09
CA VAL A 328 9.81 7.98 -19.39
C VAL A 328 8.43 8.63 -19.60
N SER A 329 7.78 8.29 -20.73
CA SER A 329 6.49 8.82 -21.17
C SER A 329 5.28 7.98 -20.77
N ALA A 330 5.45 6.88 -20.03
CA ALA A 330 4.32 6.03 -19.67
C ALA A 330 3.45 6.73 -18.61
N LYS A 331 2.36 7.37 -19.05
CA LYS A 331 1.13 7.39 -18.25
C LYS A 331 0.68 5.95 -18.04
N GLY A 332 0.12 5.64 -16.89
CA GLY A 332 -0.37 4.29 -16.63
C GLY A 332 -0.49 3.98 -15.15
N GLY A 333 -1.28 2.95 -14.87
CA GLY A 333 -1.68 2.62 -13.50
C GLY A 333 -3.14 2.94 -13.20
N GLU A 334 -3.94 3.31 -14.21
CA GLU A 334 -5.35 3.71 -14.11
C GLU A 334 -6.24 2.68 -13.39
N ASN A 335 -5.82 1.41 -13.40
CA ASN A 335 -6.48 0.31 -12.70
C ASN A 335 -5.52 -0.42 -11.75
N SER A 336 -4.62 0.33 -11.11
CA SER A 336 -3.69 -0.22 -10.12
C SER A 336 -4.25 -0.10 -8.71
N PHE A 337 -3.68 -0.88 -7.78
CA PHE A 337 -3.96 -0.71 -6.35
C PHE A 337 -3.71 0.74 -5.88
N GLY A 338 -2.65 1.39 -6.35
CA GLY A 338 -2.31 2.77 -6.02
C GLY A 338 -3.36 3.77 -6.49
N ALA A 339 -3.90 3.61 -7.70
CA ALA A 339 -4.97 4.46 -8.22
C ALA A 339 -6.26 4.31 -7.40
N LEU A 340 -6.69 3.09 -7.10
CA LEU A 340 -7.87 2.87 -6.27
C LEU A 340 -7.68 3.43 -4.86
N LEU A 341 -6.50 3.27 -4.26
CA LEU A 341 -6.21 3.85 -2.95
C LEU A 341 -6.31 5.38 -2.98
N ALA A 342 -5.79 6.02 -4.02
CA ALA A 342 -5.89 7.48 -4.19
C ALA A 342 -7.33 7.94 -4.37
N GLU A 343 -8.12 7.23 -5.19
CA GLU A 343 -9.55 7.50 -5.37
C GLU A 343 -10.31 7.46 -4.03
N GLN A 344 -10.08 6.41 -3.24
CA GLN A 344 -10.76 6.24 -1.95
C GLN A 344 -10.31 7.28 -0.90
N LEU A 345 -9.05 7.73 -0.94
CA LEU A 345 -8.54 8.78 -0.05
C LEU A 345 -9.05 10.18 -0.43
N GLY A 346 -9.48 10.37 -1.67
CA GLY A 346 -10.01 11.63 -2.18
C GLY A 346 -8.97 12.49 -2.90
N GLN A 347 -9.46 13.52 -3.61
CA GLN A 347 -8.68 14.30 -4.57
C GLN A 347 -7.46 15.04 -3.99
N ASP A 348 -7.49 15.40 -2.70
CA ASP A 348 -6.42 16.16 -2.07
C ASP A 348 -5.23 15.27 -1.69
N ALA A 349 -5.46 13.95 -1.57
CA ALA A 349 -4.44 12.99 -1.18
C ALA A 349 -3.47 12.69 -2.32
N THR A 350 -2.26 12.27 -1.96
CA THR A 350 -1.24 11.82 -2.91
C THR A 350 -0.82 10.41 -2.55
N VAL A 351 -0.81 9.51 -3.54
CA VAL A 351 -0.34 8.13 -3.36
C VAL A 351 0.86 7.87 -4.27
N TYR A 352 2.01 7.54 -3.67
CA TYR A 352 3.20 7.12 -4.39
C TYR A 352 3.24 5.59 -4.44
N SER A 353 3.38 5.03 -5.63
CA SER A 353 3.36 3.58 -5.88
C SER A 353 4.44 3.17 -6.86
N HIS A 354 4.76 1.88 -6.91
CA HIS A 354 5.82 1.37 -7.78
C HIS A 354 5.26 0.58 -8.97
N LEU A 355 5.74 0.85 -10.18
CA LEU A 355 5.37 0.09 -11.40
C LEU A 355 6.06 -1.28 -11.49
N THR A 356 7.21 -1.43 -10.85
CA THR A 356 8.07 -2.60 -10.96
C THR A 356 8.29 -3.26 -9.61
N ALA A 357 8.78 -4.50 -9.65
CA ALA A 357 9.38 -5.11 -8.47
C ALA A 357 10.75 -4.46 -8.21
N GLY A 358 10.89 -3.81 -7.05
CA GLY A 358 12.11 -3.11 -6.67
C GLY A 358 12.12 -2.84 -5.17
N HIS A 359 13.09 -3.41 -4.46
CA HIS A 359 13.16 -3.44 -2.99
C HIS A 359 13.79 -2.15 -2.44
N THR A 360 13.24 -0.97 -2.77
CA THR A 360 13.92 0.26 -2.34
C THR A 360 12.96 1.38 -1.99
N THR A 361 13.38 2.16 -1.00
CA THR A 361 12.95 3.54 -0.75
C THR A 361 13.43 4.52 -1.82
N ARG A 362 13.92 4.02 -2.96
CA ARG A 362 14.58 4.80 -4.02
C ARG A 362 14.24 4.22 -5.40
N ASN A 363 12.95 4.13 -5.70
CA ASN A 363 12.49 3.50 -6.92
C ASN A 363 12.30 4.53 -8.03
N PHE A 364 13.11 4.46 -9.08
CA PHE A 364 12.93 5.32 -10.25
C PHE A 364 11.63 5.03 -11.01
N ALA A 365 11.06 3.83 -10.89
CA ALA A 365 9.83 3.45 -11.56
C ALA A 365 8.59 3.78 -10.71
N ALA A 366 8.65 4.87 -9.94
CA ALA A 366 7.55 5.34 -9.13
C ALA A 366 6.53 6.14 -9.95
N VAL A 367 5.26 5.93 -9.65
CA VAL A 367 4.12 6.67 -10.18
C VAL A 367 3.39 7.31 -9.01
N VAL A 368 2.90 8.52 -9.24
CA VAL A 368 2.17 9.34 -8.28
C VAL A 368 0.73 9.43 -8.75
N PHE A 369 -0.21 9.22 -7.84
CA PHE A 369 -1.66 9.36 -8.05
C PHE A 369 -2.22 10.45 -7.14
N GLY A 370 -3.37 11.03 -7.51
CA GLY A 370 -4.07 12.05 -6.73
C GLY A 370 -3.52 13.45 -6.97
N ASN A 371 -3.51 14.29 -5.93
CA ASN A 371 -3.27 15.73 -6.03
C ASN A 371 -1.98 16.09 -6.80
N GLU A 372 -0.84 15.50 -6.42
CA GLU A 372 0.45 15.81 -7.07
C GLU A 372 0.60 15.23 -8.48
N ALA A 373 -0.22 14.26 -8.86
CA ALA A 373 -0.16 13.68 -10.21
C ALA A 373 -0.65 14.66 -11.28
N GLY A 374 -1.56 15.57 -10.90
CA GLY A 374 -2.22 16.52 -11.81
C GLY A 374 -3.23 15.88 -12.78
N ASP A 375 -3.39 14.56 -12.77
CA ASP A 375 -4.40 13.81 -13.52
C ASP A 375 -4.85 12.54 -12.77
N SER A 376 -5.94 11.93 -13.22
CA SER A 376 -6.52 10.72 -12.62
C SER A 376 -5.73 9.43 -12.93
N ASN A 377 -4.81 9.47 -13.89
CA ASN A 377 -4.28 8.27 -14.54
C ASN A 377 -2.89 7.87 -14.03
N GLY A 378 -2.38 8.64 -13.06
CA GLY A 378 -1.07 8.45 -12.47
C GLY A 378 0.02 9.05 -13.35
N THR A 379 0.86 9.87 -12.73
CA THR A 379 2.01 10.49 -13.39
C THR A 379 3.30 9.86 -12.89
N HIS A 380 4.13 9.39 -13.81
CA HIS A 380 5.46 8.91 -13.48
C HIS A 380 6.29 10.02 -12.82
N ILE A 381 6.94 9.74 -11.68
CA ILE A 381 7.58 10.76 -10.84
C ILE A 381 8.65 11.56 -11.60
N PHE A 382 9.35 10.93 -12.55
CA PHE A 382 10.26 11.63 -13.46
C PHE A 382 9.62 12.86 -14.12
N ASN A 383 8.39 12.74 -14.63
CA ASN A 383 7.73 13.83 -15.35
C ASN A 383 7.34 14.98 -14.41
N LEU A 384 7.22 14.70 -13.11
CA LEU A 384 6.99 15.73 -12.08
C LEU A 384 8.29 16.46 -11.71
N LEU A 385 9.41 15.74 -11.69
CA LEU A 385 10.74 16.29 -11.42
C LEU A 385 11.33 17.03 -12.64
N TYR A 386 11.07 16.53 -13.85
CA TYR A 386 11.50 17.09 -15.13
C TYR A 386 10.29 17.36 -16.03
N PRO A 387 9.48 18.36 -15.69
CA PRO A 387 8.31 18.69 -16.49
C PRO A 387 8.74 19.27 -17.85
N ASP A 388 7.81 19.30 -18.79
CA ASP A 388 8.06 19.67 -20.18
C ASP A 388 8.64 21.08 -20.33
N GLU A 389 8.21 22.01 -19.47
CA GLU A 389 8.70 23.39 -19.43
C GLU A 389 10.18 23.44 -19.04
N PHE A 390 10.60 22.59 -18.10
CA PHE A 390 12.00 22.49 -17.70
C PHE A 390 12.86 21.91 -18.84
N MET A 391 12.38 20.85 -19.50
CA MET A 391 13.08 20.26 -20.64
C MET A 391 13.24 21.26 -21.79
N THR A 392 12.20 22.02 -22.08
CA THR A 392 12.21 23.07 -23.11
C THR A 392 13.21 24.18 -22.76
N ALA A 393 13.21 24.66 -21.51
CA ALA A 393 14.17 25.65 -21.04
C ALA A 393 15.62 25.15 -21.13
N GLU A 394 15.86 23.86 -20.86
CA GLU A 394 17.20 23.27 -20.98
C GLU A 394 17.66 23.11 -22.43
N VAL A 395 16.76 22.80 -23.37
CA VAL A 395 17.05 22.82 -24.82
C VAL A 395 17.50 24.22 -25.23
N ASP A 396 16.75 25.25 -24.85
CA ASP A 396 17.06 26.64 -25.19
C ASP A 396 18.38 27.11 -24.58
N ARG A 397 18.65 26.73 -23.33
CA ARG A 397 19.91 27.07 -22.64
C ARG A 397 21.13 26.41 -23.27
N LEU A 398 21.01 25.13 -23.64
CA LEU A 398 22.14 24.34 -24.15
C LEU A 398 22.39 24.55 -25.64
N PHE A 399 21.32 24.79 -26.42
CA PHE A 399 21.37 24.84 -27.87
C PHE A 399 20.53 26.02 -28.42
N PRO A 400 20.88 27.28 -28.05
CA PRO A 400 20.06 28.45 -28.36
C PRO A 400 19.93 28.73 -29.86
N THR A 401 20.86 28.25 -30.67
CA THR A 401 20.93 28.51 -32.12
C THR A 401 20.15 27.51 -32.98
N LEU A 402 19.58 26.45 -32.39
CA LEU A 402 18.77 25.49 -33.15
C LEU A 402 17.45 26.12 -33.59
N ASP A 403 16.98 25.75 -34.78
CA ASP A 403 15.63 26.06 -35.22
C ASP A 403 14.58 25.26 -34.42
N THR A 404 13.30 25.64 -34.53
CA THR A 404 12.21 24.99 -33.77
C THR A 404 12.11 23.48 -34.05
N PRO A 405 12.14 22.99 -35.30
CA PRO A 405 12.12 21.54 -35.57
C PRO A 405 13.33 20.79 -34.97
N SER A 406 14.51 21.40 -34.96
CA SER A 406 15.72 20.82 -34.39
C SER A 406 15.70 20.82 -32.86
N LYS A 407 15.07 21.82 -32.24
CA LYS A 407 14.83 21.86 -30.78
C LYS A 407 13.95 20.70 -30.32
N GLU A 408 12.90 20.35 -31.06
CA GLU A 408 12.08 19.17 -30.73
C GLU A 408 12.88 17.85 -30.79
N LYS A 409 13.75 17.71 -31.80
CA LYS A 409 14.67 16.55 -31.87
C LYS A 409 15.70 16.55 -30.74
N ALA A 410 16.21 17.73 -30.38
CA ALA A 410 17.14 17.91 -29.26
C ALA A 410 16.50 17.54 -27.92
N LYS A 411 15.23 17.91 -27.72
CA LYS A 411 14.43 17.60 -26.54
C LYS A 411 14.36 16.10 -26.27
N ALA A 412 14.13 15.28 -27.31
CA ALA A 412 14.14 13.82 -27.18
C ALA A 412 15.52 13.24 -26.76
N LEU A 413 16.62 13.91 -27.11
CA LEU A 413 17.97 13.50 -26.68
C LEU A 413 18.29 13.97 -25.26
N ILE A 414 17.85 15.17 -24.89
CA ILE A 414 17.93 15.68 -23.51
C ILE A 414 17.10 14.80 -22.57
N LEU A 415 15.89 14.42 -22.96
CA LEU A 415 15.04 13.49 -22.22
C LEU A 415 15.80 12.20 -21.87
N LYS A 416 16.52 11.61 -22.83
CA LYS A 416 17.34 10.40 -22.59
C LYS A 416 18.48 10.63 -21.59
N GLN A 417 19.08 11.81 -21.59
CA GLN A 417 20.14 12.15 -20.64
C GLN A 417 19.58 12.45 -19.24
N MET A 418 18.47 13.19 -19.14
CA MET A 418 17.77 13.42 -17.87
C MET A 418 17.28 12.10 -17.29
N ALA A 419 16.78 11.20 -18.13
CA ALA A 419 16.43 9.84 -17.78
C ALA A 419 17.60 9.09 -17.12
N ARG A 420 18.77 9.13 -17.76
CA ARG A 420 19.99 8.53 -17.19
C ARG A 420 20.38 9.19 -15.86
N HIS A 421 20.34 10.52 -15.79
CA HIS A 421 20.62 11.26 -14.55
C HIS A 421 19.68 10.87 -13.42
N PHE A 422 18.37 10.84 -13.68
CA PHE A 422 17.35 10.42 -12.73
C PHE A 422 17.59 9.00 -12.23
N LYS A 423 17.82 8.04 -13.12
CA LYS A 423 18.13 6.65 -12.73
C LYS A 423 19.41 6.55 -11.89
N ASN A 424 20.45 7.30 -12.24
CA ASN A 424 21.73 7.28 -11.51
C ASN A 424 21.64 7.93 -10.11
N THR A 425 20.80 8.94 -9.95
CA THR A 425 20.61 9.64 -8.67
C THR A 425 19.62 8.95 -7.73
N THR A 426 18.76 8.09 -8.28
CA THR A 426 17.78 7.32 -7.51
C THR A 426 18.27 5.89 -7.21
N SER A 427 18.93 5.19 -8.13
CA SER A 427 19.33 3.80 -7.93
C SER A 427 20.69 3.64 -7.24
N LYS A 428 20.81 2.64 -6.34
CA LYS A 428 22.09 2.24 -5.72
C LYS A 428 23.01 1.43 -6.66
N GLU A 429 22.50 1.00 -7.82
CA GLU A 429 23.24 0.10 -8.73
C GLU A 429 24.38 0.78 -9.48
N VAL A 430 24.45 2.12 -9.44
CA VAL A 430 25.60 2.87 -9.92
C VAL A 430 26.50 3.13 -8.72
N SER A 431 27.62 2.43 -8.64
CA SER A 431 28.65 2.51 -7.59
C SER A 431 29.35 3.87 -7.45
N GLU A 432 28.76 4.93 -8.00
CA GLU A 432 29.21 6.30 -7.96
C GLU A 432 28.13 7.11 -7.23
N VAL A 433 28.03 6.91 -5.92
CA VAL A 433 27.56 8.03 -5.10
C VAL A 433 28.62 9.10 -5.32
N ASP A 434 28.27 10.10 -6.11
CA ASP A 434 29.12 11.26 -6.40
C ASP A 434 29.78 11.70 -5.07
N PRO A 435 31.12 11.75 -4.99
CA PRO A 435 31.81 12.13 -3.76
C PRO A 435 31.40 13.51 -3.22
N ASP A 436 30.81 14.38 -4.05
CA ASP A 436 30.22 15.65 -3.61
C ASP A 436 28.92 15.47 -2.79
N PHE A 437 28.35 14.27 -2.75
CA PHE A 437 27.26 13.87 -1.83
C PHE A 437 27.78 13.27 -0.52
N LYS A 438 29.09 13.09 -0.34
CA LYS A 438 29.68 12.92 1.00
C LYS A 438 29.63 14.26 1.74
N GLY A 439 28.43 14.76 2.04
CA GLY A 439 28.26 16.06 2.69
C GLY A 439 26.84 16.61 2.69
N THR A 440 25.97 16.16 1.78
CA THR A 440 24.54 16.50 1.81
C THR A 440 23.78 15.40 2.55
N SER A 441 23.04 15.78 3.59
CA SER A 441 22.24 14.87 4.44
C SER A 441 21.06 14.21 3.71
N THR A 442 20.86 14.47 2.42
CA THR A 442 19.62 14.18 1.68
C THR A 442 19.84 13.18 0.55
N ASN A 443 19.35 11.97 0.77
CA ASN A 443 19.21 10.95 -0.24
C ASN A 443 18.02 11.29 -1.16
N MET A 444 18.28 12.00 -2.27
CA MET A 444 17.26 12.53 -3.20
C MET A 444 16.25 11.48 -3.66
N GLY A 445 16.69 10.24 -3.90
CA GLY A 445 15.80 9.16 -4.30
C GLY A 445 14.78 8.75 -3.22
N ALA A 446 15.03 9.03 -1.95
CA ALA A 446 14.02 8.84 -0.90
C ALA A 446 13.19 10.10 -0.64
N GLU A 447 13.79 11.29 -0.80
CA GLU A 447 13.10 12.57 -0.58
C GLU A 447 11.92 12.78 -1.54
N MET A 448 12.02 12.25 -2.76
CA MET A 448 10.99 12.42 -3.79
C MET A 448 9.62 11.84 -3.43
N PHE A 449 9.56 10.97 -2.42
CA PHE A 449 8.32 10.38 -1.93
C PHE A 449 7.64 11.18 -0.81
N THR A 450 8.33 12.19 -0.25
CA THR A 450 7.87 12.95 0.93
C THR A 450 7.74 14.43 0.64
N ASP A 451 8.62 14.97 -0.19
CA ASP A 451 8.62 16.37 -0.59
C ASP A 451 9.01 16.47 -2.07
N LEU A 452 7.99 16.35 -2.92
CA LEU A 452 8.16 16.38 -4.37
C LEU A 452 8.67 17.75 -4.84
N ALA A 453 8.19 18.83 -4.25
CA ALA A 453 8.58 20.20 -4.61
C ALA A 453 10.07 20.45 -4.32
N ARG A 454 10.55 20.11 -3.12
CA ARG A 454 11.97 20.17 -2.79
C ARG A 454 12.80 19.24 -3.67
N SER A 455 12.31 18.03 -3.90
CA SER A 455 13.00 17.06 -4.76
C SER A 455 13.16 17.60 -6.18
N LYS A 456 12.12 18.20 -6.76
CA LYS A 456 12.17 18.85 -8.07
C LYS A 456 13.32 19.86 -8.14
N THR A 457 13.44 20.75 -7.16
CA THR A 457 14.54 21.71 -7.07
C THR A 457 15.90 21.01 -7.01
N LEU A 458 16.08 20.03 -6.11
CA LEU A 458 17.33 19.30 -5.96
C LEU A 458 17.76 18.58 -7.24
N PHE A 459 16.82 17.91 -7.92
CA PHE A 459 17.08 17.18 -9.17
C PHE A 459 17.48 18.14 -10.30
N GLN A 460 16.76 19.25 -10.45
CA GLN A 460 17.02 20.23 -11.51
C GLN A 460 18.32 21.00 -11.29
N GLU A 461 18.65 21.37 -10.05
CA GLU A 461 19.93 22.01 -9.71
C GLU A 461 21.10 21.06 -9.92
N HIS A 462 20.97 19.80 -9.47
CA HIS A 462 22.01 18.80 -9.69
C HIS A 462 22.24 18.54 -11.19
N TRP A 463 21.15 18.45 -11.97
CA TRP A 463 21.24 18.31 -13.43
C TRP A 463 22.10 19.43 -14.05
N LYS A 464 21.82 20.69 -13.70
CA LYS A 464 22.52 21.87 -14.23
C LYS A 464 23.96 21.96 -13.76
N ASN A 465 24.18 21.83 -12.45
CA ASN A 465 25.43 22.26 -11.80
C ASN A 465 26.44 21.12 -11.63
N LYS A 466 25.99 19.86 -11.70
CA LYS A 466 26.84 18.67 -11.49
C LYS A 466 26.82 17.74 -12.69
N TRP A 467 25.64 17.24 -13.07
CA TRP A 467 25.51 16.22 -14.11
C TRP A 467 26.01 16.68 -15.47
N LEU A 468 25.51 17.82 -15.96
CA LEU A 468 25.92 18.39 -17.25
C LEU A 468 27.24 19.15 -17.19
N ALA A 469 27.69 19.56 -15.99
CA ALA A 469 29.02 20.14 -15.79
C ALA A 469 30.13 19.08 -15.97
N ALA A 470 29.82 17.81 -15.73
CA ALA A 470 30.74 16.70 -16.00
C ALA A 470 31.03 16.59 -17.51
N ALA A 471 32.31 16.73 -17.88
CA ALA A 471 32.76 16.79 -19.28
C ALA A 471 32.28 15.61 -20.11
N ASP A 472 32.27 14.40 -19.54
CA ASP A 472 31.86 13.19 -20.24
C ASP A 472 30.37 13.15 -20.58
N ASN A 473 29.50 13.62 -19.69
CA ASN A 473 28.06 13.66 -19.93
C ASN A 473 27.71 14.70 -21.00
N MET A 474 28.32 15.89 -20.94
CA MET A 474 28.15 16.91 -21.96
C MET A 474 28.71 16.46 -23.32
N LYS A 475 29.88 15.82 -23.33
CA LYS A 475 30.47 15.24 -24.55
C LYS A 475 29.57 14.18 -25.16
N ALA A 476 29.01 13.28 -24.34
CA ALA A 476 28.06 12.26 -24.80
C ALA A 476 26.79 12.87 -25.40
N LEU A 477 26.23 13.92 -24.79
CA LEU A 477 25.08 14.64 -25.34
C LEU A 477 25.41 15.28 -26.69
N LYS A 478 26.52 16.03 -26.79
CA LYS A 478 26.96 16.64 -28.06
C LYS A 478 27.23 15.61 -29.15
N ALA A 479 27.82 14.46 -28.82
CA ALA A 479 28.04 13.37 -29.76
C ALA A 479 26.70 12.79 -30.28
N ALA A 480 25.71 12.63 -29.40
CA ALA A 480 24.37 12.19 -29.79
C ALA A 480 23.68 13.22 -30.70
N MET A 481 23.81 14.51 -30.39
CA MET A 481 23.30 15.62 -31.21
C MET A 481 23.92 15.64 -32.62
N LYS A 482 25.25 15.50 -32.72
CA LYS A 482 25.96 15.39 -34.01
C LYS A 482 25.50 14.19 -34.82
N LYS A 483 25.34 13.03 -34.17
CA LYS A 483 24.83 11.81 -34.82
C LYS A 483 23.41 11.98 -35.36
N ALA A 484 22.60 12.84 -34.73
CA ALA A 484 21.26 13.18 -35.17
C ALA A 484 21.21 14.29 -36.23
N GLY A 485 22.37 14.83 -36.67
CA GLY A 485 22.45 15.93 -37.63
C GLY A 485 22.02 17.28 -37.08
N LEU A 486 22.11 17.48 -35.76
CA LEU A 486 21.71 18.73 -35.09
C LEU A 486 22.90 19.66 -34.79
N LEU A 487 24.14 19.15 -34.84
CA LEU A 487 25.39 19.88 -34.57
C LEU A 487 26.47 19.55 -35.61
#